data_AF-A0A1G5RTS4-F1
#
_entry.id   AF-A0A1G5RTS4-F1
#
_cell.length_a   1.000
_cell.length_b   1.000
_cell.length_c   1.000
_cell.angle_alpha   90.00
_cell.angle_beta   90.00
_cell.angle_gamma   90.00
#
_symmetry.space_group_name_H-M   'P 1'
#
loop_
_entity.id
_entity.type
_entity.pdbx_description
1 polymer ?
#
loop_
_entity_poly.entity_id
_entity_poly.type
_entity_poly.pdbx_seq_one_letter_code
_entity_poly.pdbx_strand_id
1 'polypeptide(L)'
;MAKTNYTTNSVVEIRNYPTSLIHKHKNEDGSEFASFSFLWKKNWASCVLPPGALTQSTTRKGEAIEGRMNISLGEPDQVRNVSIQKDDNTYQRTPMFNRSILSAISESRQDYLRSIAV
;
A
#
# COMPACT_ATOMS: atom_id res chain seq x y z
N MET A 1 5.69 11.12 38.64
CA MET A 1 6.19 10.78 37.29
C MET A 1 5.10 10.02 36.56
N ALA A 2 4.34 10.69 35.70
CA ALA A 2 3.32 10.02 34.90
C ALA A 2 3.99 9.21 33.79
N LYS A 3 3.80 7.89 33.80
CA LYS A 3 4.18 7.03 32.68
C LYS A 3 3.17 7.28 31.55
N THR A 4 3.59 8.01 30.53
CA THR A 4 2.83 8.16 29.29
C THR A 4 2.82 6.80 28.60
N ASN A 5 1.70 6.07 28.69
CA ASN A 5 1.47 4.88 27.88
C ASN A 5 1.25 5.35 26.43
N TYR A 6 2.30 5.31 25.62
CA TYR A 6 2.17 5.39 24.17
C TYR A 6 1.57 4.08 23.66
N THR A 7 0.26 3.93 23.78
CA THR A 7 -0.48 2.94 22.98
C THR A 7 -0.62 3.50 21.58
N THR A 8 0.50 3.62 20.85
CA THR A 8 0.44 3.73 19.40
C THR A 8 0.01 2.38 18.87
N ASN A 9 -1.30 2.17 18.71
CA ASN A 9 -1.80 1.25 17.68
C ASN A 9 -1.32 1.84 16.35
N SER A 10 -0.06 1.56 15.99
CA SER A 10 0.61 2.18 14.86
C SER A 10 0.09 1.54 13.59
N VAL A 11 -1.07 1.99 13.13
CA VAL A 11 -1.63 1.59 11.83
C VAL A 11 -0.62 1.90 10.73
N VAL A 12 -0.35 0.90 9.90
CA VAL A 12 0.46 1.05 8.69
C VAL A 12 -0.35 1.82 7.67
N GLU A 13 0.13 3.02 7.35
CA GLU A 13 -0.45 3.90 6.33
C GLU A 13 0.58 4.20 5.25
N ILE A 14 0.20 4.00 3.99
CA ILE A 14 0.96 4.43 2.82
C ILE A 14 0.37 5.78 2.37
N ARG A 15 1.18 6.85 2.44
CA ARG A 15 0.73 8.20 2.08
C ARG A 15 1.06 8.56 0.65
N ASN A 16 0.22 9.39 0.03
CA ASN A 16 0.42 9.96 -1.30
C ASN A 16 0.68 8.89 -2.38
N TYR A 17 -0.08 7.80 -2.31
CA TYR A 17 0.00 6.71 -3.27
C TYR A 17 -0.66 7.10 -4.59
N PRO A 18 -0.02 6.84 -5.74
CA PRO A 18 -0.59 7.21 -7.04
C PRO A 18 -1.87 6.41 -7.30
N THR A 19 -2.95 7.10 -7.66
CA THR A 19 -4.24 6.48 -7.99
C THR A 19 -4.16 5.56 -9.21
N SER A 20 -3.21 5.78 -10.11
CA SER A 20 -2.96 4.93 -11.29
C SER A 20 -2.52 3.51 -10.93
N LEU A 21 -2.02 3.28 -9.71
CA LEU A 21 -1.65 1.97 -9.19
C LEU A 21 -2.73 1.36 -8.30
N ILE A 22 -3.92 1.96 -8.25
CA ILE A 22 -5.07 1.46 -7.49
C ILE A 22 -6.13 0.99 -8.47
N HIS A 23 -6.49 -0.28 -8.36
CA HIS A 23 -7.44 -0.94 -9.26
C HIS A 23 -8.72 -1.28 -8.51
N LYS A 24 -9.85 -0.82 -9.03
CA LYS A 24 -11.18 -1.19 -8.53
C LYS A 24 -11.70 -2.38 -9.32
N HIS A 25 -12.24 -3.35 -8.59
CA HIS A 25 -12.76 -4.59 -9.13
C HIS A 25 -14.20 -4.75 -8.70
N LYS A 26 -15.00 -5.34 -9.57
CA LYS A 26 -16.39 -5.71 -9.31
C LYS A 26 -16.52 -7.21 -9.51
N ASN A 27 -17.00 -7.89 -8.49
CA ASN A 27 -17.26 -9.32 -8.52
C ASN A 27 -18.59 -9.62 -9.21
N GLU A 28 -18.81 -10.89 -9.58
CA GLU A 28 -20.04 -11.37 -10.21
C GLU A 28 -21.27 -11.20 -9.32
N ASP A 29 -21.08 -11.24 -7.99
CA ASP A 29 -22.13 -10.99 -6.98
C ASP A 29 -22.44 -9.49 -6.79
N GLY A 30 -21.76 -8.60 -7.52
CA GLY A 30 -21.91 -7.15 -7.42
C GLY A 30 -21.10 -6.49 -6.32
N SER A 31 -20.37 -7.26 -5.49
CA SER A 31 -19.47 -6.69 -4.49
C SER A 31 -18.27 -6.00 -5.16
N GLU A 32 -17.83 -4.89 -4.57
CA GLU A 32 -16.68 -4.14 -5.05
C GLU A 32 -15.51 -4.24 -4.08
N PHE A 33 -14.31 -4.41 -4.61
CA PHE A 33 -13.09 -4.32 -3.82
C PHE A 33 -12.02 -3.56 -4.58
N ALA A 34 -11.08 -2.99 -3.84
CA ALA A 34 -9.91 -2.34 -4.42
C ALA A 34 -8.67 -3.17 -4.18
N SER A 35 -7.68 -3.00 -5.04
CA SER A 35 -6.33 -3.51 -4.84
C SER A 35 -5.34 -2.43 -5.23
N PHE A 36 -4.11 -2.52 -4.74
CA PHE A 36 -3.03 -1.66 -5.22
C PHE A 36 -1.85 -2.51 -5.68
N SER A 37 -1.16 -2.01 -6.69
CA SER A 37 0.02 -2.62 -7.29
C SER A 37 1.26 -1.91 -6.80
N PHE A 38 2.29 -2.64 -6.40
CA PHE A 38 3.58 -2.11 -5.96
C PHE A 38 4.72 -2.99 -6.46
N LEU A 39 5.94 -2.45 -6.51
CA LEU A 39 7.11 -3.23 -6.87
C LEU A 39 7.62 -3.98 -5.64
N TRP A 40 7.79 -5.29 -5.77
CA TRP A 40 8.45 -6.14 -4.78
C TRP A 40 9.74 -6.69 -5.37
N LYS A 41 10.88 -6.20 -4.87
CA LYS A 41 12.19 -6.44 -5.48
C LYS A 41 12.20 -6.00 -6.95
N LYS A 42 12.09 -6.93 -7.90
CA LYS A 42 12.07 -6.67 -9.34
C LYS A 42 10.74 -7.04 -10.02
N ASN A 43 9.79 -7.57 -9.26
CA ASN A 43 8.53 -8.08 -9.79
C ASN A 43 7.35 -7.21 -9.33
N TRP A 44 6.33 -7.11 -10.17
CA TRP A 44 5.07 -6.49 -9.75
C TRP A 44 4.35 -7.37 -8.75
N ALA A 45 3.79 -6.72 -7.73
CA ALA A 45 2.97 -7.34 -6.71
C ALA A 45 1.67 -6.57 -6.54
N SER A 46 0.59 -7.26 -6.17
CA SER A 46 -0.69 -6.63 -5.88
C SER A 46 -1.29 -7.14 -4.58
N CYS A 47 -1.89 -6.22 -3.82
CA CYS A 47 -2.52 -6.52 -2.54
C CYS A 47 -3.97 -6.01 -2.53
N VAL A 48 -4.90 -6.85 -2.10
CA VAL A 48 -6.30 -6.47 -1.90
C VAL A 48 -6.42 -5.57 -0.68
N LEU A 49 -7.22 -4.52 -0.84
CA LEU A 49 -7.50 -3.53 0.18
C LEU A 49 -8.73 -3.89 0.98
N PRO A 50 -8.72 -3.66 2.31
CA PRO A 50 -9.95 -3.77 3.08
C PRO A 50 -10.92 -2.65 2.67
N PRO A 51 -12.24 -2.84 2.89
CA PRO A 51 -13.21 -1.77 2.71
C PRO A 51 -12.82 -0.53 3.52
N GLY A 52 -12.98 0.66 2.95
CA GLY A 52 -12.64 1.92 3.62
C GLY A 52 -11.14 2.22 3.78
N ALA A 53 -10.25 1.41 3.20
CA ALA A 53 -8.80 1.62 3.28
C ALA A 53 -8.30 2.88 2.57
N LEU A 54 -9.06 3.39 1.62
CA LEU A 54 -8.67 4.47 0.74
C LEU A 54 -9.22 5.80 1.25
N THR A 55 -8.34 6.76 1.50
CA THR A 55 -8.71 8.14 1.85
C THR A 55 -8.00 9.12 0.93
N GLN A 56 -8.62 10.28 0.68
CA GLN A 56 -8.02 11.31 -0.16
C GLN A 56 -6.74 11.86 0.50
N SER A 57 -5.63 11.88 -0.23
CA SER A 57 -4.40 12.53 0.25
C SER A 57 -4.59 14.04 0.26
N THR A 58 -4.11 14.70 1.32
CA THR A 58 -4.18 16.15 1.47
C THR A 58 -2.81 16.77 1.74
N THR A 59 -2.64 18.03 1.30
CA THR A 59 -1.48 18.86 1.64
C THR A 59 -1.52 19.23 3.12
N ARG A 60 -0.43 19.83 3.63
CA ARG A 60 -0.42 20.39 5.00
C ARG A 60 -1.48 21.47 5.23
N LYS A 61 -2.01 22.07 4.16
CA LYS A 61 -3.07 23.08 4.21
C LYS A 61 -4.48 22.48 4.10
N GLY A 62 -4.59 21.14 3.98
CA GLY A 62 -5.87 20.44 3.85
C GLY A 62 -6.39 20.34 2.41
N GLU A 63 -5.65 20.82 1.41
CA GLU A 63 -6.06 20.74 0.01
C GLU A 63 -5.85 19.33 -0.53
N ALA A 64 -6.80 18.82 -1.32
CA ALA A 64 -6.66 17.50 -1.95
C ALA A 64 -5.47 17.48 -2.93
N ILE A 65 -4.66 16.43 -2.86
CA ILE A 65 -3.59 16.20 -3.81
C ILE A 65 -4.15 15.36 -4.97
N GLU A 66 -4.29 15.99 -6.13
CA GLU A 66 -4.82 15.34 -7.33
C GLU A 66 -4.02 14.08 -7.70
N GLY A 67 -4.73 13.01 -8.06
CA GLY A 67 -4.13 11.72 -8.44
C GLY A 67 -3.44 10.97 -7.29
N ARG A 68 -3.67 11.36 -6.03
CA ARG A 68 -3.03 10.74 -4.86
C ARG A 68 -4.05 10.33 -3.79
N MET A 69 -3.88 9.13 -3.26
CA MET A 69 -4.67 8.56 -2.16
C MET A 69 -3.76 8.06 -1.05
N ASN A 70 -4.24 8.10 0.19
CA ASN A 70 -3.65 7.36 1.29
C ASN A 70 -4.28 5.96 1.36
N ILE A 71 -3.48 4.98 1.77
CA ILE A 71 -3.89 3.59 1.93
C ILE A 71 -3.63 3.15 3.36
N SER A 72 -4.68 2.78 4.09
CA SER A 72 -4.58 2.16 5.41
C SER A 72 -4.52 0.63 5.30
N LEU A 73 -3.43 0.03 5.76
CA LEU A 73 -3.26 -1.42 5.76
C LEU A 73 -3.66 -2.07 7.09
N GLY A 74 -3.83 -1.30 8.17
CA GLY A 74 -4.13 -1.82 9.50
C GLY A 74 -2.88 -2.08 10.33
N GLU A 75 -2.93 -3.04 11.23
CA GLU A 75 -1.84 -3.31 12.19
C GLU A 75 -0.55 -3.80 11.51
N PRO A 76 0.65 -3.43 11.99
CA PRO A 76 1.92 -3.79 11.36
C PRO A 76 2.15 -5.29 11.20
N ASP A 77 1.72 -6.07 12.20
CA ASP A 77 1.90 -7.52 12.27
C ASP A 77 0.74 -8.30 11.63
N GLN A 78 -0.28 -7.62 11.10
CA GLN A 78 -1.32 -8.28 10.33
C GLN A 78 -0.74 -8.78 8.99
N VAL A 79 -1.04 -10.04 8.68
CA VAL A 79 -0.59 -10.71 7.44
C VAL A 79 -1.65 -10.56 6.35
N ARG A 80 -1.19 -10.27 5.14
CA ARG A 80 -2.02 -10.21 3.93
C ARG A 80 -1.47 -11.15 2.87
N ASN A 81 -2.37 -11.71 2.07
CA ASN A 81 -2.00 -12.43 0.87
C ASN A 81 -1.72 -11.44 -0.26
N VAL A 82 -0.48 -11.39 -0.71
CA VAL A 82 -0.04 -10.55 -1.82
C VAL A 82 0.23 -11.44 -3.02
N SER A 83 -0.29 -11.06 -4.18
CA SER A 83 -0.04 -11.74 -5.44
C SER A 83 1.23 -11.16 -6.07
N ILE A 84 2.30 -11.94 -6.17
CA ILE A 84 3.57 -11.52 -6.79
C ILE A 84 3.66 -12.16 -8.17
N GLN A 85 3.93 -11.36 -9.19
CA GLN A 85 4.19 -11.83 -10.55
C GLN A 85 5.52 -12.60 -10.59
N LYS A 86 5.51 -13.75 -11.23
CA LYS A 86 6.70 -14.54 -11.55
C LYS A 86 7.22 -14.20 -12.94
N ASP A 87 8.43 -14.66 -13.23
CA ASP A 87 9.10 -14.48 -14.53
C ASP A 87 8.31 -15.08 -15.71
N ASP A 88 7.47 -16.09 -15.44
CA ASP A 88 6.58 -16.74 -16.42
C ASP A 88 5.21 -16.01 -16.59
N ASN A 89 5.07 -14.80 -16.06
CA ASN A 89 3.83 -14.00 -16.01
C ASN A 89 2.68 -14.61 -15.18
N THR A 90 2.91 -15.70 -14.45
CA THR A 90 1.93 -16.21 -13.49
C THR A 90 2.03 -15.46 -12.16
N TYR A 91 1.01 -15.58 -11.30
CA TYR A 91 0.99 -14.92 -10.00
C TYR A 91 1.07 -15.94 -8.87
N GLN A 92 1.98 -15.71 -7.91
CA GLN A 92 2.08 -16.47 -6.68
C GLN A 92 1.53 -15.68 -5.50
N ARG A 93 0.59 -16.29 -4.77
CA ARG A 93 0.14 -15.75 -3.48
C ARG A 93 1.21 -15.98 -2.41
N THR A 94 1.67 -14.90 -1.79
CA THR A 94 2.70 -14.90 -0.76
C THR A 94 2.18 -14.16 0.47
N PRO A 95 2.19 -14.78 1.65
CA PRO A 95 1.83 -14.09 2.89
C PRO A 95 2.89 -13.05 3.25
N MET A 96 2.47 -11.80 3.49
CA MET A 96 3.35 -10.71 3.89
C MET A 96 2.74 -9.88 5.02
N PHE A 97 3.59 -9.44 5.95
CA PHE A 97 3.19 -8.48 6.97
C PHE A 97 2.95 -7.10 6.36
N ASN A 98 1.97 -6.36 6.89
CA ASN A 98 1.70 -4.98 6.47
C ASN A 98 2.95 -4.09 6.54
N ARG A 99 3.76 -4.23 7.60
CA ARG A 99 5.04 -3.49 7.72
C ARG A 99 6.00 -3.78 6.56
N SER A 100 6.07 -5.03 6.10
CA SER A 100 6.95 -5.45 5.01
C SER A 100 6.49 -4.89 3.67
N ILE A 101 5.16 -4.79 3.47
CA ILE A 101 4.59 -4.15 2.27
C ILE A 101 4.96 -2.67 2.23
N LEU A 102 4.82 -1.96 3.37
CA LEU A 102 5.22 -0.55 3.46
C LEU A 102 6.72 -0.36 3.21
N SER A 103 7.57 -1.23 3.77
CA SER A 103 9.02 -1.19 3.53
C SER A 103 9.35 -1.33 2.05
N ALA A 104 8.75 -2.30 1.35
CA ALA A 104 9.01 -2.51 -0.08
C ALA A 104 8.64 -1.32 -0.96
N ILE A 105 7.48 -0.70 -0.68
CA ILE A 105 7.06 0.53 -1.38
C ILE A 105 8.05 1.66 -1.13
N SER A 106 8.52 1.78 0.11
CA SER A 106 9.44 2.85 0.52
C SER A 106 10.81 2.66 -0.11
N GLU A 107 11.32 1.43 -0.17
CA GLU A 107 12.58 1.07 -0.85
C GLU A 107 12.50 1.37 -2.34
N SER A 108 11.44 0.91 -3.03
CA SER A 108 11.24 1.18 -4.46
C SER A 108 11.21 2.69 -4.76
N ARG A 109 10.58 3.48 -3.90
CA ARG A 109 10.59 4.95 -4.01
C ARG A 109 11.99 5.54 -3.86
N GLN A 110 12.76 5.07 -2.88
CA GLN A 110 14.13 5.55 -2.67
C GLN A 110 15.03 5.22 -3.85
N ASP A 111 14.90 4.03 -4.42
CA ASP A 111 15.68 3.62 -5.58
C ASP A 111 15.32 4.43 -6.83
N TYR A 112 14.03 4.72 -7.05
CA TYR A 112 13.60 5.65 -8.10
C TYR A 112 14.17 7.07 -7.90
N LEU A 113 14.13 7.61 -6.68
CA LEU A 113 14.70 8.94 -6.41
C LEU A 113 16.21 8.98 -6.62
N ARG A 114 16.92 7.88 -6.30
CA ARG A 114 18.36 7.76 -6.57
C ARG A 114 18.66 7.70 -8.07
N SER A 115 17.84 7.03 -8.88
CA SER A 115 18.11 6.86 -10.31
C SER A 115 17.94 8.15 -11.13
N ILE A 116 17.14 9.11 -10.66
CA ILE A 116 16.89 10.40 -11.33
C ILE A 116 17.73 11.56 -10.77
N ALA A 117 18.50 11.33 -9.69
CA ALA A 117 19.36 12.34 -9.07
C ALA A 117 20.78 12.40 -9.71
N VAL A 118 20.94 11.77 -10.88
CA VAL A 118 22.17 11.72 -11.70
C VAL A 118 22.04 12.75 -12.82
#